data_AF-A0A656PQ59-F1
#
_entry.id   AF-A0A656PQ59-F1
#
_cell.length_a   1.000
_cell.length_b   1.000
_cell.length_c   1.000
_cell.angle_alpha   90.00
_cell.angle_beta   90.00
_cell.angle_gamma   90.00
#
_symmetry.space_group_name_H-M   'P 1'
#
loop_
_entity.id
_entity.type
_entity.pdbx_description
1 polymer ?
#
loop_
_entity_poly.entity_id
_entity_poly.type
_entity_poly.pdbx_seq_one_letter_code
_entity_poly.pdbx_strand_id
1 'polypeptide(L)'
;MTLKDIFTGQVGRNNMDRKVFSLLTTLIVILALFLAAGFLFPEAVSVILNVIWIILIASAAIFFTLGILVIIGMKNEAGRILDMLLEGALTFIDFLEFLKNLWRRFVDLLKEFLLFATPIFAYIAAFLVYVLLLYVYKSVGKTYDVTIMTVAITAVAILGFGFLSKPQPEIVIELTWKGQFQKRFKAGFIDGVEVILFIFFLTMDSTDLFFLPADLNIPLKAEFRDYDLMVRSFVYDKHVITTLALIVTTVSLEVLRNMIKIFASARKYYLNFSHELENFMGTKRTTMGMLKEAIRKSFNDAKRDLIKFVTFNTVLFAVFLIFPRLKLLTLAVASVTNLGLDLSLRSRLTAKKGNDLISRILQKVFKL
;
A
#
# COMPACT_ATOMS: atom_id res chain seq x y z
N MET A 1 6.34 -36.50 59.62
CA MET A 1 6.98 -35.17 59.69
C MET A 1 6.31 -34.42 60.82
N THR A 2 6.99 -34.22 61.95
CA THR A 2 6.37 -33.63 63.15
C THR A 2 6.73 -32.16 63.29
N LEU A 3 5.86 -31.35 63.93
CA LEU A 3 6.11 -29.92 64.22
C LEU A 3 7.46 -29.69 64.93
N LYS A 4 7.95 -30.68 65.67
CA LYS A 4 9.26 -30.65 66.36
C LYS A 4 10.44 -30.68 65.38
N ASP A 5 10.30 -31.31 64.22
CA ASP A 5 11.34 -31.41 63.19
C ASP A 5 11.52 -30.08 62.43
N ILE A 6 10.48 -29.25 62.39
CA ILE A 6 10.47 -27.93 61.73
C ILE A 6 11.24 -26.89 62.57
N PHE A 7 11.18 -26.99 63.91
CA PHE A 7 11.85 -26.04 64.81
C PHE A 7 13.26 -26.45 65.25
N THR A 8 13.66 -27.72 65.07
CA THR A 8 14.97 -28.23 65.53
C THR A 8 16.06 -28.27 64.44
N GLY A 9 15.77 -27.81 63.22
CA GLY A 9 16.79 -27.65 62.16
C GLY A 9 17.48 -28.95 61.72
N GLN A 10 16.88 -30.11 61.99
CA GLN A 10 17.34 -31.40 61.48
C GLN A 10 16.55 -31.81 60.23
N VAL A 11 16.63 -30.98 59.19
CA VAL A 11 16.19 -31.34 57.85
C VAL A 11 17.40 -31.39 56.92
N GLY A 12 17.66 -32.56 56.34
CA GLY A 12 18.62 -32.77 55.26
C GLY A 12 20.06 -33.05 55.70
N ARG A 13 20.55 -34.27 55.45
CA ARG A 13 21.96 -34.68 55.63
C ARG A 13 22.89 -34.08 54.56
N ASN A 14 22.38 -33.17 53.72
CA ASN A 14 23.06 -32.54 52.60
C ASN A 14 23.05 -31.01 52.76
N ASN A 15 24.21 -30.36 52.59
CA ASN A 15 24.36 -28.90 52.78
C ASN A 15 23.49 -28.06 51.83
N MET A 16 23.09 -28.60 50.68
CA MET A 16 22.24 -27.90 49.71
C MET A 16 20.79 -27.78 50.23
N ASP A 17 20.25 -28.82 50.85
CA ASP A 17 18.90 -28.84 51.39
C ASP A 17 18.75 -27.85 52.56
N ARG A 18 19.78 -27.73 53.40
CA ARG A 18 19.83 -26.73 54.47
C ARG A 18 19.87 -25.30 53.95
N LYS A 19 20.62 -25.02 52.88
CA LYS A 19 20.68 -23.68 52.27
C LYS A 19 19.35 -23.30 51.60
N VAL A 20 18.75 -24.22 50.87
CA VAL A 20 17.44 -24.02 50.22
C VAL A 20 16.34 -23.87 51.26
N PHE A 21 16.34 -24.70 52.31
CA PHE A 21 15.40 -24.59 53.42
C PHE A 21 15.59 -23.26 54.18
N SER A 22 16.83 -22.85 54.47
CA SER A 22 17.11 -21.54 55.09
C SER A 22 16.62 -20.38 54.23
N LEU A 23 16.81 -20.43 52.90
CA LEU A 23 16.30 -19.43 51.97
C LEU A 23 14.77 -19.37 51.97
N LEU A 24 14.10 -20.52 51.89
CA LEU A 24 12.64 -20.61 51.96
C LEU A 24 12.10 -20.10 53.29
N THR A 25 12.75 -20.45 54.41
CA THR A 25 12.33 -19.98 55.73
C THR A 25 12.52 -18.47 55.84
N THR A 26 13.62 -17.92 55.32
CA THR A 26 13.87 -16.47 55.29
C THR A 26 12.83 -15.74 54.45
N LEU A 27 12.48 -16.29 53.29
CA LEU A 27 11.44 -15.76 52.41
C LEU A 27 10.08 -15.75 53.11
N ILE A 28 9.71 -16.84 53.79
CA ILE A 28 8.45 -16.96 54.55
C ILE A 28 8.41 -15.96 55.71
N VAL A 29 9.52 -15.77 56.42
CA VAL A 29 9.63 -14.79 57.51
C VAL A 29 9.49 -13.35 56.97
N ILE A 30 10.13 -13.03 55.85
CA ILE A 30 9.99 -11.72 55.19
C ILE A 30 8.53 -11.50 54.76
N LEU A 31 7.88 -12.50 54.16
CA LEU A 31 6.47 -12.44 53.77
C LEU A 31 5.53 -12.26 54.97
N ALA A 32 5.78 -12.98 56.08
CA ALA A 32 5.00 -12.86 57.30
C ALA A 32 5.19 -11.47 57.96
N LEU A 33 6.41 -10.95 57.97
CA LEU A 33 6.70 -9.59 58.44
C LEU A 33 6.04 -8.53 57.56
N PHE A 34 6.01 -8.73 56.24
CA PHE A 34 5.37 -7.83 55.30
C PHE A 34 3.84 -7.83 55.46
N LEU A 35 3.23 -9.00 55.73
CA LEU A 35 1.80 -9.13 56.07
C LEU A 35 1.47 -8.45 57.41
N ALA A 36 2.31 -8.65 58.43
CA ALA A 36 2.14 -7.98 59.73
C ALA A 36 2.30 -6.45 59.60
N ALA A 37 3.28 -5.98 58.82
CA ALA A 37 3.45 -4.57 58.51
C ALA A 37 2.27 -3.99 57.71
N GLY A 38 1.70 -4.77 56.79
CA GLY A 38 0.51 -4.37 56.01
C GLY A 38 -0.74 -4.20 56.87
N PHE A 39 -0.86 -4.95 57.97
CA PHE A 39 -1.94 -4.81 58.93
C PHE A 39 -1.75 -3.61 59.88
N LEU A 40 -0.51 -3.38 60.34
CA LEU A 40 -0.19 -2.32 61.31
C LEU A 40 -0.02 -0.93 60.66
N PHE A 41 0.49 -0.86 59.42
CA PHE A 41 0.78 0.39 58.71
C PHE A 41 0.33 0.31 57.24
N PRO A 42 -0.99 0.23 56.99
CA PRO A 42 -1.54 0.01 55.65
C PRO A 42 -1.14 1.10 54.64
N GLU A 43 -1.05 2.37 55.07
CA GLU A 43 -0.66 3.47 54.19
C GLU A 43 0.81 3.39 53.75
N ALA A 44 1.73 3.09 54.68
CA ALA A 44 3.15 2.97 54.36
C ALA A 44 3.44 1.76 53.45
N VAL A 45 2.79 0.63 53.71
CA VAL A 45 2.91 -0.57 52.86
C VAL A 45 2.25 -0.34 51.50
N SER A 46 1.12 0.38 51.42
CA SER A 46 0.54 0.77 50.14
C SER A 46 1.46 1.67 49.32
N VAL A 47 2.17 2.62 49.95
CA VAL A 47 3.15 3.46 49.26
C VAL A 47 4.31 2.62 48.72
N ILE A 48 4.86 1.71 49.53
CA ILE A 48 5.95 0.81 49.10
C ILE A 48 5.50 -0.09 47.95
N LEU A 49 4.31 -0.69 48.04
CA LEU A 49 3.75 -1.52 46.98
C LEU A 49 3.50 -0.73 45.70
N ASN A 50 3.00 0.51 45.78
CA ASN A 50 2.82 1.37 44.63
C ASN A 50 4.16 1.72 43.97
N VAL A 51 5.21 1.99 44.75
CA VAL A 51 6.57 2.22 44.24
C VAL A 51 7.09 0.98 43.52
N ILE A 52 6.92 -0.21 44.11
CA ILE A 52 7.31 -1.49 43.47
C ILE A 52 6.54 -1.69 42.16
N TRP A 53 5.22 -1.43 42.14
CA TRP A 53 4.41 -1.52 40.93
C TRP A 53 4.87 -0.57 39.83
N ILE A 54 5.21 0.68 40.17
CA ILE A 54 5.73 1.66 39.20
C ILE A 54 7.06 1.17 38.61
N ILE A 55 7.97 0.65 39.44
CA ILE A 55 9.26 0.10 38.98
C ILE A 55 9.05 -1.13 38.07
N LEU A 56 8.12 -2.02 38.42
CA LEU A 56 7.79 -3.19 37.61
C LEU A 56 7.18 -2.80 36.26
N ILE A 57 6.26 -1.84 36.23
CA ILE A 57 5.66 -1.32 34.99
C ILE A 57 6.72 -0.65 34.12
N ALA A 58 7.59 0.17 34.70
CA ALA A 58 8.69 0.81 33.98
C ALA A 58 9.67 -0.23 33.40
N SER A 59 10.02 -1.26 34.18
CA SER A 59 10.87 -2.35 33.74
C SER A 59 10.22 -3.12 32.57
N ALA A 60 8.93 -3.48 32.69
CA ALA A 60 8.20 -4.16 31.63
C ALA A 60 8.15 -3.33 30.34
N ALA A 61 7.89 -2.03 30.44
CA ALA A 61 7.88 -1.13 29.29
C ALA A 61 9.25 -1.08 28.57
N ILE A 62 10.35 -1.04 29.33
CA ILE A 62 11.70 -1.06 28.78
C ILE A 62 11.99 -2.41 28.10
N PHE A 63 11.62 -3.53 28.73
CA PHE A 63 11.78 -4.87 28.13
C PHE A 63 11.00 -5.02 26.83
N PHE A 64 9.75 -4.54 26.76
CA PHE A 64 8.98 -4.55 25.52
C PHE A 64 9.63 -3.69 24.43
N THR A 65 10.16 -2.53 24.81
CA THR A 65 10.84 -1.61 23.89
C THR A 65 12.11 -2.24 23.30
N LEU A 66 12.93 -2.86 24.16
CA LEU A 66 14.12 -3.61 23.74
C LEU A 66 13.76 -4.82 22.87
N GLY A 67 12.71 -5.56 23.23
CA GLY A 67 12.22 -6.69 22.44
C GLY A 67 11.81 -6.28 21.02
N ILE A 68 11.07 -5.18 20.88
CA ILE A 68 10.68 -4.62 19.58
C ILE A 68 11.92 -4.21 18.77
N LEU A 69 12.91 -3.54 19.39
CA LEU A 69 14.14 -3.12 18.71
C LEU A 69 14.96 -4.30 18.18
N VAL A 70 15.05 -5.38 18.95
CA VAL A 70 15.75 -6.61 18.53
C VAL A 70 15.02 -7.30 17.37
N ILE A 71 13.69 -7.38 17.41
CA ILE A 71 12.86 -7.96 16.33
C ILE A 71 13.02 -7.16 15.02
N ILE A 72 13.16 -5.84 15.11
CA ILE A 72 13.34 -4.94 13.97
C ILE A 72 14.80 -4.99 13.42
N GLY A 73 15.71 -5.72 14.07
CA GLY A 73 17.10 -5.89 13.62
C GLY A 73 18.07 -4.82 14.14
N MET A 74 17.62 -3.96 15.06
CA MET A 74 18.40 -2.87 15.66
C MET A 74 19.08 -3.32 16.97
N LYS A 75 19.85 -4.41 16.89
CA LYS A 75 20.50 -5.03 18.07
C LYS A 75 21.53 -4.11 18.75
N ASN A 76 22.22 -3.29 17.97
CA ASN A 76 23.25 -2.39 18.48
C ASN A 76 22.66 -1.25 19.31
N GLU A 77 21.51 -0.72 18.89
CA GLU A 77 20.77 0.32 19.62
C GLU A 77 20.12 -0.25 20.89
N ALA A 78 19.57 -1.47 20.83
CA ALA A 78 19.09 -2.18 22.01
C ALA A 78 20.23 -2.40 23.04
N GLY A 79 21.43 -2.78 22.56
CA GLY A 79 22.62 -2.92 23.40
C GLY A 79 22.98 -1.62 24.12
N ARG A 80 23.07 -0.50 23.40
CA ARG A 80 23.35 0.82 24.01
C ARG A 80 22.33 1.25 25.05
N ILE A 81 21.05 0.92 24.85
CA ILE A 81 19.98 1.22 25.83
C ILE A 81 20.14 0.35 27.07
N LEU A 82 20.50 -0.92 26.90
CA LEU A 82 20.78 -1.82 28.01
C LEU A 82 22.02 -1.36 28.81
N ASP A 83 23.07 -0.94 28.12
CA ASP A 83 24.30 -0.42 28.73
C ASP A 83 24.01 0.84 29.57
N MET A 84 23.24 1.79 29.02
CA MET A 84 22.80 2.98 29.77
C MET A 84 21.93 2.65 30.99
N LEU A 85 21.13 1.58 30.93
CA LEU A 85 20.29 1.13 32.05
C LEU A 85 21.14 0.52 33.17
N LEU A 86 22.17 -0.24 32.80
CA LEU A 86 23.13 -0.82 33.73
C LEU A 86 24.05 0.25 34.36
N GLU A 87 24.41 1.29 33.61
CA GLU A 87 25.23 2.41 34.10
C GLU A 87 24.44 3.41 34.96
N GLY A 88 23.14 3.60 34.72
CA GLY A 88 22.33 4.70 35.26
C GLY A 88 21.64 4.50 36.62
N ALA A 89 22.01 3.50 37.42
CA ALA A 89 21.27 3.13 38.64
C ALA A 89 21.48 4.03 39.88
N LEU A 90 21.94 5.29 39.76
CA LEU A 90 22.39 6.07 40.91
C LEU A 90 21.50 7.24 41.37
N THR A 91 20.56 7.79 40.59
CA THR A 91 19.53 8.70 41.14
C THR A 91 18.18 8.65 40.40
N PHE A 92 17.08 8.94 41.11
CA PHE A 92 15.72 9.00 40.55
C PHE A 92 15.56 10.10 39.48
N ILE A 93 16.31 11.19 39.60
CA ILE A 93 16.28 12.31 38.64
C ILE A 93 16.91 11.87 37.32
N ASP A 94 18.05 11.20 37.36
CA ASP A 94 18.72 10.66 36.17
C ASP A 94 17.85 9.60 35.47
N PHE A 95 17.09 8.81 36.24
CA PHE A 95 16.17 7.82 35.70
C PHE A 95 14.99 8.46 34.92
N LEU A 96 14.42 9.55 35.41
CA LEU A 96 13.34 10.27 34.71
C LEU A 96 13.85 10.94 33.42
N GLU A 97 15.05 11.50 33.45
CA GLU A 97 15.68 12.08 32.27
C GLU A 97 16.04 11.01 31.23
N PHE A 98 16.56 9.86 31.68
CA PHE A 98 16.76 8.68 30.87
C PHE A 98 15.46 8.20 30.21
N LEU A 99 14.36 8.07 30.97
CA LEU A 99 13.07 7.62 30.45
C LEU A 99 12.53 8.59 29.38
N LYS A 100 12.68 9.90 29.59
CA LYS A 100 12.28 10.93 28.63
C LYS A 100 13.10 10.87 27.34
N ASN A 101 14.41 10.66 27.45
CA ASN A 101 15.30 10.50 26.30
C ASN A 101 15.04 9.19 25.54
N LEU A 102 14.80 8.10 26.27
CA LEU A 102 14.40 6.81 25.73
C LEU A 102 13.08 6.93 24.96
N TRP A 103 12.07 7.57 25.54
CA TRP A 103 10.78 7.77 24.89
C TRP A 103 10.89 8.59 23.61
N ARG A 104 11.65 9.70 23.62
CA ARG A 104 11.89 10.51 22.42
C ARG A 104 12.55 9.69 21.32
N ARG A 105 13.60 8.92 21.67
CA ARG A 105 14.32 8.08 20.72
C ARG A 105 13.45 6.95 20.18
N PHE A 106 12.62 6.34 21.03
CA PHE A 106 11.64 5.35 20.61
C PHE A 106 10.62 5.93 19.63
N VAL A 107 10.08 7.12 19.90
CA VAL A 107 9.14 7.79 19.00
C VAL A 107 9.78 8.11 17.65
N ASP A 108 11.03 8.56 17.62
CA ASP A 108 11.72 8.86 16.36
C ASP A 108 12.05 7.59 15.56
N LEU A 109 12.44 6.50 16.23
CA LEU A 109 12.59 5.19 15.59
C LEU A 109 11.27 4.64 15.06
N LEU A 110 10.17 4.80 15.80
CA LEU A 110 8.84 4.40 15.35
C LEU A 110 8.42 5.19 14.10
N LYS A 111 8.74 6.48 14.05
CA LYS A 111 8.52 7.33 12.86
C LYS A 111 9.32 6.82 11.65
N GLU A 112 10.59 6.51 11.81
CA GLU A 112 11.43 5.95 10.75
C GLU A 112 10.91 4.60 10.27
N PHE A 113 10.53 3.73 11.20
CA PHE A 113 9.90 2.45 10.90
C PHE A 113 8.61 2.62 10.09
N LEU A 114 7.72 3.52 10.51
CA LEU A 114 6.48 3.82 9.78
C LEU A 114 6.77 4.33 8.37
N LEU A 115 7.81 5.17 8.17
CA LEU A 115 8.25 5.64 6.85
C LEU A 115 8.82 4.52 5.96
N PHE A 116 9.50 3.56 6.57
CA PHE A 116 10.03 2.38 5.88
C PHE A 116 8.91 1.41 5.50
N ALA A 117 8.00 1.10 6.43
CA ALA A 117 6.86 0.20 6.25
C ALA A 117 5.72 0.83 5.45
N THR A 118 5.78 2.12 5.14
CA THR A 118 4.74 2.85 4.41
C THR A 118 4.27 2.15 3.12
N PRO A 119 5.15 1.63 2.24
CA PRO A 119 4.72 0.93 1.03
C PRO A 119 3.94 -0.34 1.34
N ILE A 120 4.33 -1.09 2.39
CA ILE A 120 3.65 -2.32 2.81
C ILE A 120 2.23 -1.99 3.27
N PHE A 121 2.07 -0.97 4.11
CA PHE A 121 0.74 -0.49 4.52
C PHE A 121 -0.11 -0.04 3.33
N ALA A 122 0.51 0.59 2.33
CA ALA A 122 -0.19 1.01 1.13
C ALA A 122 -0.71 -0.18 0.30
N TYR A 123 0.08 -1.25 0.16
CA TYR A 123 -0.35 -2.50 -0.48
C TYR A 123 -1.45 -3.22 0.31
N ILE A 124 -1.36 -3.25 1.64
CA ILE A 124 -2.41 -3.81 2.50
C ILE A 124 -3.72 -3.03 2.32
N ALA A 125 -3.65 -1.70 2.34
CA ALA A 125 -4.82 -0.85 2.12
C ALA A 125 -5.43 -1.08 0.73
N ALA A 126 -4.60 -1.22 -0.30
CA ALA A 126 -5.06 -1.55 -1.64
C ALA A 126 -5.73 -2.94 -1.66
N PHE A 127 -5.18 -3.93 -0.97
CA PHE A 127 -5.78 -5.28 -0.88
C PHE A 127 -7.15 -5.25 -0.19
N LEU A 128 -7.34 -4.40 0.82
CA LEU A 128 -8.67 -4.20 1.40
C LEU A 128 -9.66 -3.62 0.38
N VAL A 129 -9.21 -2.72 -0.51
CA VAL A 129 -10.04 -2.23 -1.62
C VAL A 129 -10.41 -3.35 -2.59
N TYR A 130 -9.49 -4.27 -2.89
CA TYR A 130 -9.78 -5.47 -3.70
C TYR A 130 -10.92 -6.29 -3.13
N VAL A 131 -10.80 -6.66 -1.85
CA VAL A 131 -11.80 -7.48 -1.14
C VAL A 131 -13.15 -6.76 -1.11
N LEU A 132 -13.16 -5.47 -0.82
CA LEU A 132 -14.36 -4.65 -0.81
C LEU A 132 -15.03 -4.61 -2.19
N LEU A 133 -14.26 -4.37 -3.25
CA LEU A 133 -14.77 -4.33 -4.63
C LEU A 133 -15.41 -5.67 -5.02
N LEU A 134 -14.74 -6.78 -4.73
CA LEU A 134 -15.30 -8.11 -5.01
C LEU A 134 -16.55 -8.40 -4.20
N TYR A 135 -16.56 -8.07 -2.92
CA TYR A 135 -17.71 -8.28 -2.06
C TYR A 135 -18.94 -7.52 -2.59
N VAL A 136 -18.78 -6.23 -2.91
CA VAL A 136 -19.86 -5.42 -3.47
C VAL A 136 -20.30 -5.96 -4.83
N TYR A 137 -19.35 -6.29 -5.71
CA TYR A 137 -19.64 -6.81 -7.05
C TYR A 137 -20.42 -8.13 -7.02
N LYS A 138 -19.96 -9.09 -6.22
CA LYS A 138 -20.62 -10.41 -6.07
C LYS A 138 -21.96 -10.30 -5.36
N SER A 139 -22.07 -9.41 -4.36
CA SER A 139 -23.35 -9.18 -3.67
C SER A 139 -24.43 -8.66 -4.61
N VAL A 140 -24.08 -7.74 -5.51
CA VAL A 140 -25.02 -7.26 -6.55
C VAL A 140 -25.29 -8.39 -7.55
N GLY A 141 -24.25 -9.09 -7.98
CA GLY A 141 -24.35 -10.20 -8.92
C GLY A 141 -25.17 -11.41 -8.47
N LYS A 142 -25.46 -11.51 -7.17
CA LYS A 142 -26.38 -12.50 -6.60
C LYS A 142 -27.83 -12.28 -7.00
N THR A 143 -28.21 -11.03 -7.21
CA THR A 143 -29.61 -10.65 -7.44
C THR A 143 -29.82 -10.05 -8.82
N TYR A 144 -28.81 -9.37 -9.36
CA TYR A 144 -28.91 -8.58 -10.58
C TYR A 144 -27.82 -8.94 -11.58
N ASP A 145 -28.08 -8.58 -12.84
CA ASP A 145 -27.10 -8.62 -13.91
C ASP A 145 -25.91 -7.68 -13.61
N VAL A 146 -24.68 -8.19 -13.75
CA VAL A 146 -23.47 -7.44 -13.39
C VAL A 146 -22.96 -6.51 -14.51
N THR A 147 -23.59 -6.48 -15.68
CA THR A 147 -23.12 -5.71 -16.85
C THR A 147 -23.00 -4.22 -16.53
N ILE A 148 -24.07 -3.60 -16.02
CA ILE A 148 -24.08 -2.18 -15.67
C ILE A 148 -23.10 -1.89 -14.52
N MET A 149 -23.05 -2.77 -13.52
CA MET A 149 -22.12 -2.63 -12.39
C MET A 149 -20.67 -2.70 -12.87
N THR A 150 -20.37 -3.56 -13.83
CA THR A 150 -19.04 -3.70 -14.43
C THR A 150 -18.65 -2.41 -15.16
N VAL A 151 -19.56 -1.84 -15.96
CA VAL A 151 -19.36 -0.54 -16.62
C VAL A 151 -19.10 0.56 -15.59
N ALA A 152 -19.93 0.64 -14.54
CA ALA A 152 -19.83 1.65 -13.49
C ALA A 152 -18.52 1.56 -12.70
N ILE A 153 -18.15 0.36 -12.21
CA ILE A 153 -16.89 0.13 -11.49
C ILE A 153 -15.71 0.48 -12.38
N THR A 154 -15.73 0.07 -13.65
CA THR A 154 -14.63 0.36 -14.59
C THR A 154 -14.47 1.86 -14.79
N ALA A 155 -15.56 2.59 -15.05
CA ALA A 155 -15.53 4.03 -15.23
C ALA A 155 -15.03 4.73 -13.95
N VAL A 156 -15.59 4.40 -12.79
CA VAL A 156 -15.20 4.99 -11.50
C VAL A 156 -13.74 4.69 -11.16
N ALA A 157 -13.27 3.47 -11.37
CA ALA A 157 -11.90 3.07 -11.11
C ALA A 157 -10.91 3.88 -11.97
N ILE A 158 -11.23 4.09 -13.24
CA ILE A 158 -10.36 4.82 -14.17
C ILE A 158 -10.40 6.32 -13.92
N LEU A 159 -11.57 6.87 -13.61
CA LEU A 159 -11.69 8.26 -13.14
C LEU A 159 -10.86 8.46 -11.87
N GLY A 160 -11.07 7.61 -10.86
CA GLY A 160 -10.35 7.65 -9.59
C GLY A 160 -8.84 7.57 -9.78
N PHE A 161 -8.36 6.59 -10.55
CA PHE A 161 -6.94 6.46 -10.88
C PHE A 161 -6.42 7.69 -11.65
N GLY A 162 -7.18 8.18 -12.63
CA GLY A 162 -6.83 9.38 -13.39
C GLY A 162 -6.69 10.64 -12.53
N PHE A 163 -7.50 10.79 -11.48
CA PHE A 163 -7.39 11.89 -10.52
C PHE A 163 -6.24 11.70 -9.53
N LEU A 164 -6.05 10.49 -9.02
CA LEU A 164 -4.97 10.18 -8.07
C LEU A 164 -3.58 10.33 -8.70
N SER A 165 -3.45 9.93 -9.96
CA SER A 165 -2.22 9.95 -10.76
C SER A 165 -1.99 11.28 -11.49
N LYS A 166 -2.71 12.36 -11.14
CA LYS A 166 -2.49 13.69 -11.73
C LYS A 166 -1.05 14.16 -11.46
N PRO A 167 -0.29 14.60 -12.48
CA PRO A 167 1.05 15.13 -12.28
C PRO A 167 0.97 16.36 -11.37
N GLN A 168 1.65 16.29 -10.22
CA GLN A 168 1.77 17.41 -9.29
C GLN A 168 3.03 18.22 -9.65
N PRO A 169 2.99 19.56 -9.54
CA PRO A 169 4.19 20.37 -9.67
C PRO A 169 5.23 19.92 -8.64
N GLU A 170 6.51 19.90 -9.01
CA GLU A 170 7.63 19.65 -8.10
C GLU A 170 7.75 20.81 -7.10
N ILE A 171 6.90 20.80 -6.08
CA ILE A 171 7.03 21.72 -4.96
C ILE A 171 8.10 21.12 -4.05
N VAL A 172 9.24 21.79 -3.94
CA VAL A 172 10.27 21.50 -2.93
C VAL A 172 9.72 21.93 -1.58
N ILE A 173 8.82 21.11 -1.02
CA ILE A 173 8.32 21.29 0.34
C ILE A 173 9.37 20.68 1.27
N GLU A 174 9.79 21.40 2.30
CA GLU A 174 10.47 20.82 3.46
C GLU A 174 9.56 19.70 4.02
N LEU A 175 9.84 18.47 3.60
CA LEU A 175 8.97 17.34 3.87
C LEU A 175 9.13 16.95 5.34
N THR A 176 8.28 17.55 6.19
CA THR A 176 7.94 17.03 7.51
C THR A 176 7.66 15.52 7.43
N TRP A 177 7.89 14.78 8.53
CA TRP A 177 7.66 13.33 8.60
C TRP A 177 6.30 12.91 8.00
N LYS A 178 5.23 13.66 8.33
CA LYS A 178 3.88 13.46 7.80
C LYS A 178 3.82 13.59 6.28
N GLY A 179 4.50 14.58 5.71
CA GLY A 179 4.60 14.78 4.27
C GLY A 179 5.35 13.64 3.57
N GLN A 180 6.45 13.16 4.14
CA GLN A 180 7.19 12.01 3.60
C GLN A 180 6.36 10.74 3.61
N PHE A 181 5.66 10.48 4.72
CA PHE A 181 4.75 9.35 4.86
C PHE A 181 3.64 9.42 3.83
N GLN A 182 2.93 10.55 3.73
CA GLN A 182 1.84 10.72 2.76
C GLN A 182 2.32 10.56 1.32
N LYS A 183 3.50 11.10 0.98
CA LYS A 183 4.06 10.98 -0.38
C LYS A 183 4.38 9.51 -0.71
N ARG A 184 5.08 8.81 0.18
CA ARG A 184 5.43 7.39 -0.01
C ARG A 184 4.19 6.50 -0.02
N PHE A 185 3.23 6.75 0.87
CA PHE A 185 1.98 6.00 0.97
C PHE A 185 1.16 6.17 -0.29
N LYS A 186 0.95 7.42 -0.74
CA LYS A 186 0.20 7.71 -1.96
C LYS A 186 0.85 7.04 -3.18
N ALA A 187 2.17 7.11 -3.32
CA ALA A 187 2.87 6.45 -4.42
C ALA A 187 2.68 4.92 -4.39
N GLY A 188 2.90 4.28 -3.25
CA GLY A 188 2.69 2.83 -3.09
C GLY A 188 1.23 2.41 -3.26
N PHE A 189 0.28 3.26 -2.85
CA PHE A 189 -1.15 2.98 -2.95
C PHE A 189 -1.63 3.08 -4.40
N ILE A 190 -1.13 4.05 -5.18
CA ILE A 190 -1.41 4.16 -6.62
C ILE A 190 -0.91 2.90 -7.34
N ASP A 191 0.35 2.50 -7.09
CA ASP A 191 0.93 1.27 -7.66
C ASP A 191 0.12 0.03 -7.23
N GLY A 192 -0.27 -0.06 -5.96
CA GLY A 192 -1.08 -1.16 -5.42
C GLY A 192 -2.47 -1.24 -6.05
N VAL A 193 -3.18 -0.12 -6.17
CA VAL A 193 -4.51 -0.05 -6.80
C VAL A 193 -4.45 -0.47 -8.26
N GLU A 194 -3.40 -0.10 -9.01
CA GLU A 194 -3.20 -0.53 -10.40
C GLU A 194 -3.18 -2.08 -10.50
N VAL A 195 -2.36 -2.72 -9.66
CA VAL A 195 -2.23 -4.18 -9.62
C VAL A 195 -3.54 -4.84 -9.21
N ILE A 196 -4.21 -4.30 -8.20
CA ILE A 196 -5.45 -4.86 -7.66
C ILE A 196 -6.62 -4.71 -8.62
N LEU A 197 -6.73 -3.60 -9.35
CA LEU A 197 -7.73 -3.45 -10.40
C LEU A 197 -7.52 -4.50 -11.50
N PHE A 198 -6.27 -4.77 -11.87
CA PHE A 198 -5.95 -5.83 -12.82
C PHE A 198 -6.36 -7.22 -12.29
N ILE A 199 -5.98 -7.55 -11.05
CA ILE A 199 -6.38 -8.82 -10.40
C ILE A 199 -7.90 -8.91 -10.26
N PHE A 200 -8.58 -7.82 -9.91
CA PHE A 200 -10.04 -7.73 -9.84
C PHE A 200 -10.68 -8.13 -11.16
N PHE A 201 -10.29 -7.52 -12.29
CA PHE A 201 -10.85 -7.90 -13.58
C PHE A 201 -10.52 -9.34 -13.97
N LEU A 202 -9.37 -9.86 -13.56
CA LEU A 202 -9.04 -11.28 -13.78
C LEU A 202 -9.88 -12.24 -12.94
N THR A 203 -10.31 -11.85 -11.74
CA THR A 203 -10.94 -12.74 -10.74
C THR A 203 -12.43 -12.51 -10.53
N MET A 204 -13.02 -11.43 -11.06
CA MET A 204 -14.42 -11.06 -10.81
C MET A 204 -15.44 -12.13 -11.26
N ASP A 205 -15.09 -12.92 -12.27
CA ASP A 205 -15.89 -14.02 -12.82
C ASP A 205 -15.53 -15.39 -12.23
N SER A 206 -14.60 -15.46 -11.27
CA SER A 206 -14.29 -16.71 -10.57
C SER A 206 -15.45 -17.10 -9.66
N THR A 207 -15.84 -18.37 -9.71
CA THR A 207 -16.84 -18.97 -8.81
C THR A 207 -16.24 -19.53 -7.54
N ASP A 208 -14.91 -19.56 -7.43
CA ASP A 208 -14.21 -20.11 -6.27
C ASP A 208 -13.17 -19.10 -5.77
N LEU A 209 -13.53 -18.40 -4.71
CA LEU A 209 -12.68 -17.43 -4.03
C LEU A 209 -12.69 -17.74 -2.54
N PHE A 210 -11.56 -18.23 -2.03
CA PHE A 210 -11.42 -18.77 -0.67
C PHE A 210 -11.70 -17.75 0.45
N PHE A 211 -11.59 -16.45 0.16
CA PHE A 211 -11.79 -15.37 1.12
C PHE A 211 -13.21 -14.78 1.09
N LEU A 212 -14.05 -15.21 0.15
CA LEU A 212 -15.45 -14.79 0.09
C LEU A 212 -16.36 -15.84 0.75
N PRO A 213 -17.46 -15.40 1.39
CA PRO A 213 -18.53 -16.29 1.83
C PRO A 213 -19.04 -17.18 0.68
N ALA A 214 -19.39 -18.43 1.01
CA ALA A 214 -19.85 -19.42 0.04
C ALA A 214 -21.10 -18.98 -0.74
N ASP A 215 -21.95 -18.13 -0.16
CA ASP A 215 -23.16 -17.61 -0.80
C ASP A 215 -22.88 -16.55 -1.88
N LEU A 216 -21.66 -16.00 -1.94
CA LEU A 216 -21.18 -15.09 -2.97
C LEU A 216 -20.37 -15.79 -4.07
N ASN A 217 -20.00 -17.06 -3.86
CA ASN A 217 -19.28 -17.92 -4.80
C ASN A 217 -20.25 -18.57 -5.81
N ILE A 218 -20.99 -17.73 -6.52
CA ILE A 218 -22.01 -18.12 -7.49
C ILE A 218 -21.64 -17.72 -8.92
N PRO A 219 -22.13 -18.44 -9.94
CA PRO A 219 -21.98 -18.03 -11.33
C PRO A 219 -22.75 -16.72 -11.56
N LEU A 220 -22.04 -15.75 -12.13
CA LEU A 220 -22.61 -14.43 -12.45
C LEU A 220 -23.29 -14.46 -13.82
N LYS A 221 -24.30 -13.60 -14.00
CA LYS A 221 -24.97 -13.38 -15.29
C LYS A 221 -24.68 -11.97 -15.80
N ALA A 222 -24.36 -11.85 -17.08
CA ALA A 222 -24.16 -10.56 -17.74
C ALA A 222 -24.68 -10.58 -19.18
N GLU A 223 -25.75 -9.85 -19.45
CA GLU A 223 -26.42 -9.77 -20.74
C GLU A 223 -26.42 -8.33 -21.28
N PHE A 224 -26.22 -8.20 -22.59
CA PHE A 224 -26.36 -6.93 -23.31
C PHE A 224 -27.18 -7.12 -24.57
N ARG A 225 -28.39 -6.52 -24.63
CA ARG A 225 -29.30 -6.59 -25.79
C ARG A 225 -29.44 -8.04 -26.32
N ASP A 226 -29.79 -8.95 -25.42
CA ASP A 226 -29.99 -10.40 -25.67
C ASP A 226 -28.71 -11.22 -25.91
N TYR A 227 -27.54 -10.67 -25.59
CA TYR A 227 -26.25 -11.34 -25.72
C TYR A 227 -25.57 -11.61 -24.37
N ASP A 228 -25.25 -12.87 -24.08
CA ASP A 228 -24.49 -13.25 -22.89
C ASP A 228 -22.98 -12.93 -23.03
N LEU A 229 -22.51 -12.01 -22.19
CA LEU A 229 -21.12 -11.56 -22.08
C LEU A 229 -20.25 -12.52 -21.25
N MET A 230 -20.84 -13.49 -20.54
CA MET A 230 -20.12 -14.48 -19.74
C MET A 230 -19.58 -15.65 -20.56
N VAL A 231 -20.02 -15.80 -21.81
CA VAL A 231 -19.59 -16.88 -22.70
C VAL A 231 -18.07 -16.83 -22.94
N ARG A 232 -17.41 -17.94 -22.60
CA ARG A 232 -16.01 -18.24 -22.86
C ARG A 232 -15.92 -19.07 -24.14
N SER A 233 -14.87 -18.89 -24.96
CA SER A 233 -14.55 -19.58 -26.23
C SER A 233 -14.87 -18.83 -27.54
N PHE A 234 -14.07 -19.15 -28.56
CA PHE A 234 -14.29 -18.79 -29.97
C PHE A 234 -15.32 -19.75 -30.58
N VAL A 235 -16.59 -19.54 -30.26
CA VAL A 235 -17.68 -20.12 -31.06
C VAL A 235 -17.79 -19.29 -32.34
N TYR A 236 -17.66 -19.94 -33.51
CA TYR A 236 -17.57 -19.31 -34.84
C TYR A 236 -18.84 -18.60 -35.35
N ASP A 237 -19.79 -18.26 -34.46
CA ASP A 237 -21.09 -17.66 -34.79
C ASP A 237 -21.14 -16.16 -34.46
N LYS A 238 -22.35 -15.61 -34.20
CA LYS A 238 -22.66 -14.21 -33.78
C LYS A 238 -21.71 -13.64 -32.71
N HIS A 239 -21.07 -14.54 -31.96
CA HIS A 239 -20.06 -14.26 -30.97
C HIS A 239 -18.78 -13.61 -31.51
N VAL A 240 -18.30 -14.02 -32.69
CA VAL A 240 -17.08 -13.47 -33.31
C VAL A 240 -17.29 -12.02 -33.70
N ILE A 241 -18.46 -11.68 -34.25
CA ILE A 241 -18.81 -10.31 -34.66
C ILE A 241 -18.77 -9.37 -33.46
N THR A 242 -19.35 -9.78 -32.32
CA THR A 242 -19.38 -8.96 -31.10
C THR A 242 -17.99 -8.77 -30.50
N THR A 243 -17.18 -9.84 -30.43
CA THR A 243 -15.78 -9.76 -30.01
C THR A 243 -14.98 -8.82 -30.91
N LEU A 244 -15.12 -8.95 -32.23
CA LEU A 244 -14.41 -8.12 -33.20
C LEU A 244 -14.87 -6.66 -33.12
N ALA A 245 -16.17 -6.40 -32.94
CA ALA A 245 -16.70 -5.06 -32.73
C ALA A 245 -16.12 -4.39 -31.47
N LEU A 246 -16.01 -5.12 -30.35
CA LEU A 246 -15.40 -4.62 -29.11
C LEU A 246 -13.92 -4.30 -29.30
N ILE A 247 -13.17 -5.20 -29.95
CA ILE A 247 -11.74 -5.00 -30.23
C ILE A 247 -11.55 -3.79 -31.15
N VAL A 248 -12.26 -3.74 -32.27
CA VAL A 248 -12.18 -2.64 -33.24
C VAL A 248 -12.53 -1.32 -32.56
N THR A 249 -13.63 -1.27 -31.80
CA THR A 249 -14.02 -0.04 -31.07
C THR A 249 -12.93 0.42 -30.11
N THR A 250 -12.36 -0.51 -29.33
CA THR A 250 -11.29 -0.21 -28.37
C THR A 250 -10.04 0.31 -29.08
N VAL A 251 -9.62 -0.35 -30.17
CA VAL A 251 -8.47 0.07 -30.98
C VAL A 251 -8.72 1.44 -31.62
N SER A 252 -9.88 1.66 -32.23
CA SER A 252 -10.24 2.93 -32.88
C SER A 252 -10.26 4.10 -31.91
N LEU A 253 -10.86 3.94 -30.72
CA LEU A 253 -10.88 4.97 -29.68
C LEU A 253 -9.48 5.37 -29.22
N GLU A 254 -8.59 4.39 -29.17
CA GLU A 254 -7.25 4.61 -28.67
C GLU A 254 -6.31 5.21 -29.74
N VAL A 255 -6.49 4.82 -31.00
CA VAL A 255 -5.88 5.53 -32.14
C VAL A 255 -6.31 7.00 -32.12
N LEU A 256 -7.61 7.27 -31.95
CA LEU A 256 -8.15 8.63 -31.85
C LEU A 256 -7.50 9.40 -30.68
N ARG A 257 -7.43 8.77 -29.50
CA ARG A 257 -6.77 9.36 -28.31
C ARG A 257 -5.30 9.70 -28.56
N ASN A 258 -4.56 8.84 -29.23
CA ASN A 258 -3.16 9.08 -29.57
C ASN A 258 -3.00 10.20 -30.60
N MET A 259 -3.89 10.30 -31.59
CA MET A 259 -3.91 11.44 -32.53
C MET A 259 -4.14 12.77 -31.80
N ILE A 260 -5.07 12.81 -30.85
CA ILE A 260 -5.34 14.02 -30.03
C ILE A 260 -4.09 14.43 -29.24
N LYS A 261 -3.35 13.47 -28.67
CA LYS A 261 -2.09 13.73 -27.94
C LYS A 261 -1.00 14.27 -28.85
N ILE A 262 -0.80 13.67 -30.02
CA ILE A 262 0.19 14.14 -31.01
C ILE A 262 -0.13 15.59 -31.40
N PHE A 263 -1.40 15.91 -31.62
CA PHE A 263 -1.83 17.27 -31.94
C PHE A 263 -1.59 18.25 -30.78
N ALA A 264 -1.97 17.87 -29.56
CA ALA A 264 -1.78 18.70 -28.38
C ALA A 264 -0.28 18.97 -28.09
N SER A 265 0.57 17.96 -28.23
CA SER A 265 2.03 18.08 -28.07
C SER A 265 2.66 18.90 -29.19
N ALA A 266 2.22 18.72 -30.44
CA ALA A 266 2.68 19.55 -31.55
C ALA A 266 2.32 21.03 -31.34
N ARG A 267 1.11 21.33 -30.84
CA ARG A 267 0.71 22.70 -30.47
C ARG A 267 1.61 23.28 -29.37
N LYS A 268 1.94 22.49 -28.35
CA LYS A 268 2.86 22.91 -27.27
C LYS A 268 4.25 23.22 -27.80
N TYR A 269 4.82 22.34 -28.64
CA TYR A 269 6.13 22.58 -29.24
C TYR A 269 6.15 23.80 -30.15
N TYR A 270 5.10 23.98 -30.95
CA TYR A 270 4.95 25.17 -31.80
C TYR A 270 4.94 26.46 -30.98
N LEU A 271 4.17 26.52 -29.89
CA LEU A 271 4.12 27.67 -28.99
C LEU A 271 5.45 27.95 -28.29
N ASN A 272 6.18 26.90 -27.90
CA ASN A 272 7.51 27.07 -27.32
C ASN A 272 8.51 27.61 -28.35
N PHE A 273 8.50 27.10 -29.58
CA PHE A 273 9.36 27.59 -30.64
C PHE A 273 9.04 29.05 -31.03
N SER A 274 7.76 29.43 -31.07
CA SER A 274 7.38 30.83 -31.33
C SER A 274 7.84 31.75 -30.20
N HIS A 275 7.74 31.32 -28.94
CA HIS A 275 8.16 32.10 -27.78
C HIS A 275 9.69 32.23 -27.68
N GLU A 276 10.44 31.19 -28.06
CA GLU A 276 11.90 31.25 -28.20
C GLU A 276 12.32 32.19 -29.33
N LEU A 277 11.59 32.20 -30.46
CA LEU A 277 11.89 33.09 -31.59
C LEU A 277 11.64 34.57 -31.24
N GLU A 278 10.58 34.87 -30.49
CA GLU A 278 10.28 36.22 -29.97
C GLU A 278 11.33 36.70 -28.96
N ASN A 279 11.81 35.82 -28.08
CA ASN A 279 12.74 36.20 -27.01
C ASN A 279 14.22 36.23 -27.43
N PHE A 280 14.65 35.40 -28.39
CA PHE A 280 16.08 35.19 -28.70
C PHE A 280 16.55 35.75 -30.04
N MET A 281 15.73 36.54 -30.76
CA MET A 281 16.11 37.20 -32.03
C MET A 281 16.84 36.26 -33.02
N GLY A 282 16.37 35.01 -33.11
CA GLY A 282 16.94 34.01 -34.01
C GLY A 282 16.57 34.24 -35.48
N THR A 283 17.33 33.62 -36.39
CA THR A 283 17.09 33.63 -37.85
C THR A 283 15.62 33.35 -38.15
N LYS A 284 14.96 34.19 -38.96
CA LYS A 284 13.52 34.08 -39.30
C LYS A 284 13.19 32.68 -39.83
N ARG A 285 12.76 31.77 -38.95
CA ARG A 285 12.20 30.48 -39.36
C ARG A 285 10.82 30.73 -39.94
N THR A 286 10.53 30.10 -41.09
CA THR A 286 9.18 30.16 -41.65
C THR A 286 8.21 29.44 -40.71
N THR A 287 6.99 29.96 -40.57
CA THR A 287 5.91 29.35 -39.76
C THR A 287 5.66 27.89 -40.13
N MET A 288 5.75 27.57 -41.42
CA MET A 288 5.66 26.22 -41.94
C MET A 288 6.82 25.31 -41.48
N GLY A 289 8.05 25.85 -41.40
CA GLY A 289 9.21 25.12 -40.89
C GLY A 289 9.05 24.76 -39.41
N MET A 290 8.60 25.72 -38.59
CA MET A 290 8.34 25.50 -37.16
C MET A 290 7.21 24.49 -36.92
N LEU A 291 6.14 24.56 -37.71
CA LEU A 291 5.04 23.59 -37.64
C LEU A 291 5.52 22.17 -37.98
N LYS A 292 6.31 22.02 -39.06
CA LYS A 292 6.85 20.73 -39.49
C LYS A 292 7.79 20.14 -38.44
N GLU A 293 8.63 20.96 -37.82
CA GLU A 293 9.55 20.54 -36.77
C GLU A 293 8.81 20.17 -35.47
N ALA A 294 7.79 20.93 -35.08
CA ALA A 294 6.93 20.64 -33.94
C ALA A 294 6.16 19.32 -34.10
N ILE A 295 5.61 19.05 -35.29
CA ILE A 295 4.95 17.78 -35.62
C ILE A 295 5.96 16.64 -35.58
N ARG A 296 7.16 16.81 -36.17
CA ARG A 296 8.20 15.77 -36.19
C ARG A 296 8.67 15.41 -34.78
N LYS A 297 8.87 16.42 -33.92
CA LYS A 297 9.28 16.21 -32.52
C LYS A 297 8.17 15.54 -31.71
N SER A 298 6.92 15.99 -31.88
CA SER A 298 5.73 15.37 -31.27
C SER A 298 5.59 13.90 -31.69
N PHE A 299 5.78 13.58 -32.97
CA PHE A 299 5.70 12.20 -33.46
C PHE A 299 6.83 11.32 -32.94
N ASN A 300 8.06 11.84 -32.86
CA ASN A 300 9.19 11.09 -32.31
C ASN A 300 9.00 10.74 -30.83
N ASP A 301 8.49 11.68 -30.03
CA ASP A 301 8.16 11.44 -28.62
C ASP A 301 7.01 10.43 -28.49
N ALA A 302 5.97 10.60 -29.30
CA ALA A 302 4.81 9.71 -29.29
C ALA A 302 5.13 8.31 -29.82
N LYS A 303 6.14 8.14 -30.69
CA LYS A 303 6.47 6.84 -31.31
C LYS A 303 6.79 5.77 -30.27
N ARG A 304 7.63 6.07 -29.28
CA ARG A 304 8.01 5.08 -28.26
C ARG A 304 6.83 4.75 -27.35
N ASP A 305 6.04 5.76 -27.00
CA ASP A 305 4.83 5.58 -26.20
C ASP A 305 3.78 4.75 -26.95
N LEU A 306 3.63 4.98 -28.26
CA LEU A 306 2.72 4.23 -29.12
C LEU A 306 3.13 2.77 -29.26
N ILE A 307 4.43 2.47 -29.41
CA ILE A 307 4.93 1.09 -29.45
C ILE A 307 4.68 0.37 -28.12
N LYS A 308 5.04 0.99 -26.99
CA LYS A 308 4.78 0.43 -25.65
C LYS A 308 3.30 0.17 -25.44
N PHE A 309 2.48 1.11 -25.88
CA PHE A 309 1.04 1.06 -25.75
C PHE A 309 0.40 -0.05 -26.62
N VAL A 310 0.78 -0.15 -27.90
CA VAL A 310 0.31 -1.22 -28.80
C VAL A 310 0.71 -2.59 -28.26
N THR A 311 1.95 -2.72 -27.77
CA THR A 311 2.44 -3.97 -27.16
C THR A 311 1.61 -4.34 -25.94
N PHE A 312 1.34 -3.38 -25.04
CA PHE A 312 0.51 -3.60 -23.86
C PHE A 312 -0.90 -4.05 -24.20
N ASN A 313 -1.58 -3.33 -25.10
CA ASN A 313 -2.94 -3.67 -25.50
C ASN A 313 -3.00 -5.01 -26.24
N THR A 314 -2.00 -5.35 -27.04
CA THR A 314 -1.95 -6.65 -27.73
C THR A 314 -1.86 -7.79 -26.72
N VAL A 315 -1.01 -7.64 -25.69
CA VAL A 315 -0.93 -8.62 -24.59
C VAL A 315 -2.25 -8.68 -23.81
N LEU A 316 -2.86 -7.53 -23.47
CA LEU A 316 -4.16 -7.51 -22.80
C LEU A 316 -5.25 -8.19 -23.63
N PHE A 317 -5.34 -7.89 -24.92
CA PHE A 317 -6.31 -8.55 -25.80
C PHE A 317 -6.06 -10.04 -25.87
N ALA A 318 -4.81 -10.48 -26.01
CA ALA A 318 -4.47 -11.91 -26.02
C ALA A 318 -4.91 -12.60 -24.72
N VAL A 319 -4.65 -11.99 -23.56
CA VAL A 319 -5.10 -12.50 -22.26
C VAL A 319 -6.63 -12.52 -22.20
N PHE A 320 -7.30 -11.41 -22.52
CA PHE A 320 -8.75 -11.28 -22.38
C PHE A 320 -9.58 -12.02 -23.44
N LEU A 321 -8.99 -12.40 -24.58
CA LEU A 321 -9.63 -13.29 -25.56
C LEU A 321 -9.87 -14.69 -25.01
N ILE A 322 -9.11 -15.11 -23.99
CA ILE A 322 -9.27 -16.41 -23.31
C ILE A 322 -10.34 -16.34 -22.20
N PHE A 323 -10.67 -15.13 -21.74
CA PHE A 323 -11.61 -14.88 -20.64
C PHE A 323 -13.01 -14.44 -21.15
N PRO A 324 -14.03 -14.34 -20.25
CA PRO A 324 -15.34 -13.82 -20.63
C PRO A 324 -15.29 -12.46 -21.33
N ARG A 325 -16.19 -12.26 -22.30
CA ARG A 325 -16.30 -11.03 -23.10
C ARG A 325 -16.68 -9.81 -22.28
N LEU A 326 -17.26 -10.01 -21.10
CA LEU A 326 -17.46 -8.96 -20.12
C LEU A 326 -16.14 -8.21 -19.82
N LYS A 327 -15.00 -8.90 -19.84
CA LYS A 327 -13.67 -8.27 -19.66
C LYS A 327 -13.29 -7.40 -20.85
N LEU A 328 -13.65 -7.79 -22.08
CA LEU A 328 -13.46 -6.95 -23.27
C LEU A 328 -14.35 -5.70 -23.23
N LEU A 329 -15.57 -5.82 -22.69
CA LEU A 329 -16.42 -4.65 -22.44
C LEU A 329 -15.74 -3.67 -21.47
N THR A 330 -15.08 -4.18 -20.41
CA THR A 330 -14.33 -3.31 -19.48
C THR A 330 -13.21 -2.55 -20.18
N LEU A 331 -12.52 -3.17 -21.14
CA LEU A 331 -11.51 -2.48 -21.94
C LEU A 331 -12.11 -1.36 -22.80
N ALA A 332 -13.24 -1.62 -23.45
CA ALA A 332 -13.91 -0.60 -24.26
C ALA A 332 -14.35 0.59 -23.40
N VAL A 333 -15.01 0.32 -22.26
CA VAL A 333 -15.40 1.35 -21.27
C VAL A 333 -14.18 2.09 -20.75
N ALA A 334 -13.07 1.38 -20.54
CA ALA A 334 -11.83 1.96 -20.08
C ALA A 334 -11.24 2.96 -21.08
N SER A 335 -11.22 2.61 -22.36
CA SER A 335 -10.78 3.48 -23.43
C SER A 335 -11.68 4.71 -23.58
N VAL A 336 -13.01 4.54 -23.52
CA VAL A 336 -13.97 5.68 -23.55
C VAL A 336 -13.73 6.62 -22.37
N THR A 337 -13.64 6.08 -21.15
CA THR A 337 -13.46 6.89 -19.93
C THR A 337 -12.12 7.62 -19.95
N ASN A 338 -11.06 6.96 -20.39
CA ASN A 338 -9.75 7.58 -20.55
C ASN A 338 -9.74 8.71 -21.59
N LEU A 339 -10.45 8.54 -22.71
CA LEU A 339 -10.62 9.60 -23.69
C LEU A 339 -11.36 10.80 -23.08
N GLY A 340 -12.45 10.55 -22.34
CA GLY A 340 -13.18 11.59 -21.63
C GLY A 340 -12.31 12.36 -20.62
N LEU A 341 -11.47 11.66 -19.86
CA LEU A 341 -10.50 12.28 -18.96
C LEU A 341 -9.45 13.11 -19.68
N ASP A 342 -8.92 12.61 -20.79
CA ASP A 342 -7.91 13.32 -21.59
C ASP A 342 -8.49 14.62 -22.18
N LEU A 343 -9.77 14.62 -22.59
CA LEU A 343 -10.49 15.81 -23.05
C LEU A 343 -10.78 16.79 -21.91
N SER A 344 -11.13 16.29 -20.73
CA SER A 344 -11.46 17.10 -19.55
C SER A 344 -10.22 17.71 -18.88
N LEU A 345 -9.11 16.98 -18.84
CA LEU A 345 -7.86 17.36 -18.18
C LEU A 345 -6.75 17.55 -19.20
N ARG A 346 -6.73 18.70 -19.88
CA ARG A 346 -5.73 19.05 -20.92
C ARG A 346 -4.28 18.90 -20.47
N SER A 347 -3.98 19.06 -19.18
CA SER A 347 -2.62 18.86 -18.64
C SER A 347 -2.12 17.41 -18.79
N ARG A 348 -3.01 16.40 -18.87
CA ARG A 348 -2.63 15.00 -19.08
C ARG A 348 -2.17 14.72 -20.52
N LEU A 349 -2.62 15.51 -21.49
CA LEU A 349 -2.26 15.33 -22.90
C LEU A 349 -0.80 15.69 -23.20
N THR A 350 -0.19 16.56 -22.38
CA THR A 350 1.15 17.14 -22.64
C THR A 350 2.15 16.91 -21.51
N ALA A 351 1.76 16.19 -20.46
CA ALA A 351 2.64 15.81 -19.36
C ALA A 351 3.48 14.59 -19.73
N LYS A 352 4.76 14.58 -19.33
CA LYS A 352 5.58 13.36 -19.38
C LYS A 352 4.95 12.35 -18.41
N LYS A 353 4.49 11.21 -18.94
CA LYS A 353 3.92 10.15 -18.12
C LYS A 353 4.98 9.60 -17.17
N GLY A 354 4.60 9.44 -15.90
CA GLY A 354 5.30 8.54 -14.99
C GLY A 354 5.22 7.12 -15.55
N ASN A 355 6.24 6.31 -15.26
CA ASN A 355 6.27 4.93 -15.72
C ASN A 355 5.43 4.09 -14.72
N ASP A 356 4.18 3.79 -15.08
CA ASP A 356 3.25 2.98 -14.27
C ASP A 356 3.87 1.60 -13.92
N LEU A 357 3.43 0.92 -12.85
CA LEU A 357 4.09 -0.31 -12.39
C LEU A 357 3.98 -1.43 -13.42
N ILE A 358 2.80 -1.60 -14.05
CA ILE A 358 2.60 -2.61 -15.09
C ILE A 358 3.46 -2.28 -16.32
N SER A 359 3.52 -1.00 -16.69
CA SER A 359 4.38 -0.53 -17.80
C SER A 359 5.88 -0.77 -17.50
N ARG A 360 6.33 -0.57 -16.25
CA ARG A 360 7.71 -0.87 -15.81
C ARG A 360 8.02 -2.36 -15.89
N ILE A 361 7.08 -3.21 -15.48
CA ILE A 361 7.23 -4.68 -15.54
C ILE A 361 7.31 -5.12 -17.00
N LEU A 362 6.40 -4.66 -17.85
CA LEU A 362 6.38 -5.02 -19.27
C LEU A 362 7.60 -4.50 -20.02
N GLN A 363 8.06 -3.29 -19.73
CA GLN A 363 9.30 -2.76 -20.30
C GLN A 363 10.52 -3.63 -19.94
N LYS A 364 10.58 -4.12 -18.69
CA LYS A 364 11.63 -5.07 -18.29
C LYS A 364 11.52 -6.42 -18.99
N VAL A 365 10.30 -6.95 -19.14
CA VAL A 365 10.05 -8.26 -19.77
C VAL A 365 10.32 -8.20 -21.28
N PHE A 366 9.84 -7.16 -21.96
CA PHE A 366 9.94 -7.01 -23.42
C PHE A 366 11.16 -6.20 -23.89
N LYS A 367 12.03 -5.74 -22.98
CA LYS A 367 13.20 -4.89 -23.26
C LYS A 367 12.87 -3.64 -24.10
N LEU A 368 11.77 -2.96 -23.78
CA LEU A 368 11.27 -1.73 -24.43
C LEU A 368 11.75 -0.45 -23.73
#